data_AF-A0A1G4MAA0-F1
#
_entry.id   AF-A0A1G4MAA0-F1
#
_cell.length_a   1.000
_cell.length_b   1.000
_cell.length_c   1.000
_cell.angle_alpha   90.00
_cell.angle_beta   90.00
_cell.angle_gamma   90.00
#
_symmetry.space_group_name_H-M   'P 1'
#
loop_
_entity.id
_entity.type
_entity.pdbx_description
1 polymer ?
#
loop_
_entity_poly.entity_id
_entity_poly.type
_entity_poly.pdbx_seq_one_letter_code
_entity_poly.pdbx_strand_id
1 'polypeptide(L)'
;MNTRNPIVKSSPIKPARFLSVNFNQDYTCFSCSTEDGFMVFNVDPLESKLSKQFSNPNASGIAFTRMLYRTNYIALVGGGKRPRYPQSKLVIWDDLQQRESITLSFMSPIHNVFLSRVHMVVVLQNTIEIYQFGSKPRRLTSPLETGTNATTDFVVCQRKLRRSSSSQTGSGNDSLMVTKGILAFPSARNAGQVQIADLAQLQLSEIEEESSAQLPTSIIKAHKTPIRCIKLNPQGTMLATCSVQGTIVRIFSTQNGSLIREFRRGLDRADIYEMAWSPRGNRLAVVSDKQTLHIYQITDDDEEMKNKTHVLKDVPFFWKPKYLESTWSMCSLHLHSALKSKDDLNDQEFYSDRCKLGWCHDGEEDSLVLIWRKSGIWEKYVILEKETKAYTVNETLQKPSTLSQTKKKWEVIRESWRQL
;
A
#
# COMPACT_ATOMS: atom_id res chain seq x y z
N MET A 1 -4.21 45.84 -35.82
CA MET A 1 -4.97 44.82 -35.06
C MET A 1 -4.16 44.43 -33.84
N ASN A 2 -4.52 44.94 -32.68
CA ASN A 2 -3.89 44.59 -31.40
C ASN A 2 -4.50 43.27 -30.90
N THR A 3 -3.83 42.15 -31.18
CA THR A 3 -4.21 40.86 -30.60
C THR A 3 -3.81 40.84 -29.13
N ARG A 4 -4.82 40.72 -28.26
CA ARG A 4 -4.67 40.56 -26.80
C ARG A 4 -3.72 39.41 -26.49
N ASN A 5 -2.72 39.66 -25.64
CA ASN A 5 -1.93 38.59 -25.02
C ASN A 5 -2.84 37.67 -24.20
N PRO A 6 -2.58 36.35 -24.15
CA PRO A 6 -3.35 35.42 -23.33
C PRO A 6 -3.32 35.84 -21.85
N ILE A 7 -4.50 35.97 -21.23
CA ILE A 7 -4.72 36.44 -19.85
C ILE A 7 -4.31 35.41 -18.79
N VAL A 8 -3.90 34.20 -19.18
CA VAL A 8 -3.39 33.20 -18.24
C VAL A 8 -1.92 32.97 -18.54
N LYS A 9 -1.05 33.65 -17.82
CA LYS A 9 0.33 33.16 -17.64
C LYS A 9 0.19 31.78 -17.02
N SER A 10 0.53 30.73 -17.77
CA SER A 10 0.67 29.39 -17.19
C SER A 10 1.65 29.51 -16.03
N SER A 11 1.18 29.34 -14.80
CA SER A 11 2.05 29.25 -13.63
C SER A 11 3.15 28.23 -13.94
N PRO A 12 4.44 28.56 -13.76
CA PRO A 12 5.50 27.58 -14.00
C PRO A 12 5.23 26.39 -13.08
N ILE A 13 5.00 25.21 -13.67
CA ILE A 13 4.74 23.96 -12.94
C ILE A 13 5.87 23.79 -11.92
N LYS A 14 5.55 23.86 -10.63
CA LYS A 14 6.56 23.66 -9.59
C LYS A 14 7.13 22.24 -9.72
N PRO A 15 8.46 22.06 -9.68
CA PRO A 15 9.04 20.73 -9.71
C PRO A 15 8.54 19.92 -8.52
N ALA A 16 8.28 18.62 -8.72
CA ALA A 16 7.87 17.73 -7.65
C ALA A 16 8.92 17.74 -6.53
N ARG A 17 8.47 17.88 -5.28
CA ARG A 17 9.36 17.86 -4.11
C ARG A 17 10.11 16.54 -3.96
N PHE A 18 9.42 15.42 -4.14
CA PHE A 18 10.01 14.09 -4.09
C PHE A 18 9.79 13.33 -5.41
N LEU A 19 10.80 12.55 -5.82
CA LEU A 19 10.69 11.65 -6.98
C LEU A 19 9.85 10.42 -6.64
N SER A 20 9.99 9.90 -5.41
CA SER A 20 9.20 8.83 -4.85
C SER A 20 9.10 8.96 -3.32
N VAL A 21 8.05 8.36 -2.77
CA VAL A 21 7.86 8.16 -1.33
C VAL A 21 7.51 6.70 -1.10
N ASN A 22 8.07 6.06 -0.07
CA ASN A 22 7.73 4.69 0.31
C ASN A 22 7.81 4.51 1.83
N PHE A 23 6.77 3.95 2.42
CA PHE A 23 6.81 3.46 3.80
C PHE A 23 7.72 2.23 3.93
N ASN A 24 8.26 2.03 5.13
CA ASN A 24 8.80 0.75 5.53
C ASN A 24 7.66 -0.26 5.82
N GLN A 25 8.03 -1.50 6.08
CA GLN A 25 7.15 -2.67 6.10
C GLN A 25 6.06 -2.61 7.19
N ASP A 26 6.32 -1.88 8.28
CA ASP A 26 5.49 -1.72 9.47
C ASP A 26 4.89 -0.30 9.62
N TYR A 27 5.04 0.55 8.58
CA TYR A 27 4.55 1.94 8.56
C TYR A 27 5.09 2.85 9.68
N THR A 28 6.19 2.49 10.34
CA THR A 28 6.81 3.31 11.39
C THR A 28 7.72 4.41 10.83
N CYS A 29 8.23 4.22 9.62
CA CYS A 29 9.05 5.17 8.90
C CYS A 29 8.65 5.27 7.43
N PHE A 30 9.05 6.35 6.79
CA PHE A 30 9.00 6.47 5.34
C PHE A 30 10.28 7.09 4.80
N SER A 31 10.58 6.75 3.56
CA SER A 31 11.71 7.29 2.82
C SER A 31 11.21 8.09 1.62
N CYS A 32 11.89 9.19 1.34
CA CYS A 32 11.63 10.08 0.22
C CYS A 32 12.90 10.18 -0.63
N SER A 33 12.77 10.01 -1.94
CA SER A 33 13.88 10.22 -2.87
C SER A 33 13.82 11.59 -3.54
N THR A 34 14.97 12.17 -3.84
CA THR A 34 15.11 13.51 -4.42
C THR A 34 16.06 13.52 -5.62
N GLU A 35 16.14 14.64 -6.32
CA GLU A 35 17.08 14.88 -7.43
C GLU A 35 18.56 14.89 -6.99
N ASP A 36 18.81 14.95 -5.69
CA ASP A 36 20.14 15.09 -5.09
C ASP A 36 20.46 14.06 -3.99
N GLY A 37 19.55 13.13 -3.70
CA GLY A 37 19.73 12.14 -2.65
C GLY A 37 18.44 11.50 -2.15
N PHE A 38 18.36 11.31 -0.84
CA PHE A 38 17.18 10.76 -0.19
C PHE A 38 17.08 11.18 1.29
N MET A 39 15.89 11.05 1.84
CA MET A 39 15.56 11.35 3.23
C MET A 39 14.78 10.18 3.86
N VAL A 40 14.87 10.03 5.18
CA VAL A 40 14.07 9.09 5.97
C VAL A 40 13.47 9.84 7.14
N PHE A 41 12.18 9.62 7.38
CA PHE A 41 11.42 10.23 8.44
C PHE A 41 10.76 9.16 9.31
N ASN A 42 10.65 9.44 10.61
CA ASN A 42 9.69 8.78 11.47
C ASN A 42 8.27 9.23 11.09
N VAL A 43 7.30 8.33 11.12
CA VAL A 43 5.92 8.64 10.73
C VAL A 43 5.20 9.43 11.81
N ASP A 44 5.25 8.96 13.06
CA ASP A 44 4.56 9.56 14.20
C ASP A 44 5.36 9.31 15.49
N PRO A 45 5.77 10.37 16.24
CA PRO A 45 5.75 11.77 15.83
C PRO A 45 6.60 11.99 14.57
N LEU A 46 6.15 12.87 13.68
CA LEU A 46 6.86 13.18 12.44
C LEU A 46 8.22 13.83 12.74
N GLU A 47 9.30 13.16 12.33
CA GLU A 47 10.67 13.62 12.60
C GLU A 47 11.63 13.16 11.50
N SER A 48 12.51 14.05 11.01
CA SER A 48 13.57 13.67 10.07
C SER A 48 14.66 12.88 10.80
N LYS A 49 14.92 11.65 10.35
CA LYS A 49 15.92 10.74 10.93
C LYS A 49 17.22 10.69 10.14
N LEU A 50 17.11 10.81 8.82
CA LEU A 50 18.25 10.77 7.91
C LEU A 50 17.99 11.71 6.74
N SER A 51 19.00 12.50 6.38
CA SER A 51 19.03 13.26 5.14
C SER A 51 20.39 13.03 4.49
N LYS A 52 20.40 12.34 3.36
CA LYS A 52 21.61 12.03 2.61
C LYS A 52 21.56 12.75 1.27
N GLN A 53 22.47 13.70 1.10
CA GLN A 53 22.74 14.34 -0.19
C GLN A 53 24.03 13.80 -0.79
N PHE A 54 24.07 13.69 -2.11
CA PHE A 54 25.23 13.25 -2.85
C PHE A 54 25.95 14.45 -3.49
N SER A 55 27.24 14.58 -3.20
CA SER A 55 28.03 15.77 -3.55
C SER A 55 28.27 15.96 -5.05
N ASN A 56 28.07 14.94 -5.89
CA ASN A 56 28.31 15.04 -7.33
C ASN A 56 27.10 15.70 -8.03
N PRO A 57 27.19 16.97 -8.47
CA PRO A 57 26.08 17.68 -9.09
C PRO A 57 25.72 17.15 -10.47
N ASN A 58 26.43 16.17 -11.03
CA ASN A 58 26.08 15.53 -12.30
C ASN A 58 25.52 14.11 -12.12
N ALA A 59 25.58 13.54 -10.91
CA ALA A 59 25.17 12.16 -10.62
C ALA A 59 24.71 12.03 -9.16
N SER A 60 23.51 12.53 -8.88
CA SER A 60 22.97 12.64 -7.51
C SER A 60 21.55 12.10 -7.34
N GLY A 61 20.76 12.06 -8.42
CA GLY A 61 19.34 11.74 -8.36
C GLY A 61 19.04 10.26 -8.07
N ILE A 62 18.05 10.04 -7.20
CA ILE A 62 17.57 8.73 -6.80
C ILE A 62 16.10 8.61 -7.22
N ALA A 63 15.76 7.61 -8.04
CA ALA A 63 14.38 7.39 -8.49
C ALA A 63 13.47 7.09 -7.31
N PHE A 64 13.84 6.08 -6.52
CA PHE A 64 13.10 5.64 -5.35
C PHE A 64 14.02 4.92 -4.36
N THR A 65 13.55 4.90 -3.12
CA THR A 65 14.19 4.22 -2.00
C THR A 65 13.25 3.19 -1.39
N ARG A 66 13.83 2.11 -0.85
CA ARG A 66 13.10 1.06 -0.11
C ARG A 66 13.88 0.68 1.14
N MET A 67 13.26 0.88 2.30
CA MET A 67 13.87 0.58 3.59
C MET A 67 13.77 -0.91 3.92
N LEU A 68 14.75 -1.43 4.68
CA LEU A 68 14.61 -2.69 5.39
C LEU A 68 14.22 -2.41 6.85
N TYR A 69 12.93 -2.41 7.15
CA TYR A 69 12.37 -2.04 8.46
C TYR A 69 12.98 -0.73 8.97
N ARG A 70 13.47 -0.71 10.23
CA ARG A 70 14.24 0.40 10.83
C ARG A 70 15.72 0.06 10.97
N THR A 71 16.25 -0.75 10.04
CA THR A 71 17.70 -1.04 9.98
C THR A 71 18.44 0.08 9.27
N ASN A 72 19.77 0.00 9.23
CA ASN A 72 20.66 0.88 8.49
C ASN A 72 20.70 0.61 6.97
N TYR A 73 19.98 -0.41 6.48
CA TYR A 73 19.99 -0.77 5.05
C TYR A 73 18.85 -0.14 4.27
N ILE A 74 19.21 0.52 3.17
CA ILE A 74 18.27 1.17 2.26
C ILE A 74 18.63 0.78 0.83
N ALA A 75 17.66 0.21 0.10
CA ALA A 75 17.78 0.00 -1.34
C ALA A 75 17.59 1.32 -2.10
N LEU A 76 18.50 1.60 -3.02
CA LEU A 76 18.53 2.76 -3.89
C LEU A 76 18.52 2.32 -5.35
N VAL A 77 17.72 3.01 -6.17
CA VAL A 77 17.77 2.93 -7.63
C VAL A 77 17.92 4.36 -8.16
N GLY A 78 18.85 4.59 -9.08
CA GLY A 78 19.11 5.93 -9.60
C GLY A 78 18.00 6.43 -10.53
N GLY A 79 17.75 7.74 -10.55
CA GLY A 79 16.71 8.37 -11.37
C GLY A 79 16.71 9.89 -11.30
N GLY A 80 15.62 10.51 -11.72
CA GLY A 80 15.54 11.97 -11.84
C GLY A 80 16.28 12.49 -13.07
N LYS A 81 16.57 13.79 -13.07
CA LYS A 81 17.24 14.48 -14.19
C LYS A 81 18.71 14.09 -14.33
N ARG A 82 19.35 13.79 -13.20
CA ARG A 82 20.80 13.51 -13.11
C ARG A 82 21.04 12.27 -12.24
N PRO A 83 20.68 11.07 -12.75
CA PRO A 83 20.68 9.85 -11.95
C PRO A 83 22.09 9.50 -11.45
N ARG A 84 22.20 9.18 -10.16
CA ARG A 84 23.47 8.71 -9.57
C ARG A 84 23.89 7.33 -10.09
N TYR A 85 22.91 6.46 -10.32
CA TYR A 85 23.09 5.10 -10.81
C TYR A 85 22.21 4.87 -12.04
N PRO A 86 22.55 3.93 -12.92
CA PRO A 86 21.61 3.46 -13.94
C PRO A 86 20.31 2.95 -13.31
N GLN A 87 19.17 3.14 -13.99
CA GLN A 87 17.86 2.64 -13.52
C GLN A 87 17.78 1.11 -13.45
N SER A 88 18.73 0.41 -14.08
CA SER A 88 18.90 -1.04 -14.03
C SER A 88 19.89 -1.51 -12.97
N LYS A 89 20.36 -0.62 -12.08
CA LYS A 89 21.30 -0.95 -11.00
C LYS A 89 20.61 -0.79 -9.64
N LEU A 90 20.56 -1.87 -8.87
CA LEU A 90 20.15 -1.87 -7.47
C LEU A 90 21.38 -1.72 -6.59
N VAL A 91 21.35 -0.74 -5.68
CA VAL A 91 22.38 -0.53 -4.67
C VAL A 91 21.75 -0.64 -3.29
N ILE A 92 22.26 -1.51 -2.43
CA ILE A 92 21.94 -1.51 -1.00
C ILE A 92 22.96 -0.64 -0.29
N TRP A 93 22.51 0.51 0.17
CA TRP A 93 23.28 1.45 0.96
C TRP A 93 23.27 1.04 2.43
N ASP A 94 24.45 1.02 3.04
CA ASP A 94 24.63 0.92 4.48
C ASP A 94 24.85 2.32 5.04
N ASP A 95 23.86 2.83 5.77
CA ASP A 95 23.93 4.15 6.37
C ASP A 95 24.86 4.21 7.58
N LEU A 96 25.04 3.12 8.32
CA LEU A 96 25.96 3.11 9.45
C LEU A 96 27.41 3.19 8.97
N GLN A 97 27.73 2.47 7.89
CA GLN A 97 29.07 2.44 7.30
C GLN A 97 29.28 3.47 6.19
N GLN A 98 28.22 4.21 5.83
CA GLN A 98 28.21 5.20 4.76
C GLN A 98 28.78 4.69 3.42
N ARG A 99 28.41 3.46 3.02
CA ARG A 99 28.91 2.83 1.79
C ARG A 99 27.89 1.98 1.05
N GLU A 100 28.20 1.67 -0.20
CA GLU A 100 27.46 0.70 -1.02
C GLU A 100 27.83 -0.72 -0.56
N SER A 101 26.91 -1.40 0.13
CA SER A 101 27.14 -2.73 0.71
C SER A 101 26.90 -3.85 -0.31
N ILE A 102 25.82 -3.75 -1.08
CA ILE A 102 25.46 -4.72 -2.13
C ILE A 102 25.14 -3.97 -3.41
N THR A 103 25.57 -4.51 -4.55
CA THR A 103 25.23 -4.00 -5.87
C THR A 103 24.79 -5.14 -6.78
N LEU A 104 23.65 -4.97 -7.45
CA LEU A 104 23.16 -5.87 -8.49
C LEU A 104 22.83 -5.06 -9.76
N SER A 105 23.19 -5.61 -10.92
CA SER A 105 22.93 -5.00 -12.23
C SER A 105 22.03 -5.90 -13.06
N PHE A 106 21.06 -5.29 -13.73
CA PHE A 106 20.02 -5.96 -14.50
C PHE A 106 20.03 -5.48 -15.95
N MET A 107 19.40 -6.26 -16.84
CA MET A 107 19.27 -5.93 -18.26
C MET A 107 18.07 -5.04 -18.58
N SER A 108 17.21 -4.78 -17.59
CA SER A 108 16.03 -3.92 -17.73
C SER A 108 15.90 -2.97 -16.54
N PRO A 109 15.18 -1.86 -16.68
CA PRO A 109 14.94 -0.94 -15.58
C PRO A 109 14.23 -1.62 -14.40
N ILE A 110 14.63 -1.24 -13.19
CA ILE A 110 13.99 -1.69 -11.95
C ILE A 110 12.77 -0.80 -11.70
N HIS A 111 11.60 -1.41 -11.61
CA HIS A 111 10.36 -0.71 -11.30
C HIS A 111 10.09 -0.63 -9.80
N ASN A 112 10.41 -1.69 -9.06
CA ASN A 112 10.18 -1.75 -7.62
C ASN A 112 11.11 -2.75 -6.94
N VAL A 113 11.31 -2.60 -5.62
CA VAL A 113 12.13 -3.49 -4.82
C VAL A 113 11.42 -3.76 -3.49
N PHE A 114 11.49 -5.00 -3.02
CA PHE A 114 11.08 -5.34 -1.66
C PHE A 114 12.24 -6.01 -0.93
N LEU A 115 12.46 -5.56 0.30
CA LEU A 115 13.51 -6.08 1.16
C LEU A 115 12.90 -6.82 2.34
N SER A 116 13.55 -7.90 2.71
CA SER A 116 13.40 -8.57 3.99
C SER A 116 14.78 -8.99 4.50
N ARG A 117 14.85 -9.55 5.71
CA ARG A 117 16.11 -10.06 6.27
C ARG A 117 16.65 -11.28 5.51
N VAL A 118 15.86 -11.89 4.63
CA VAL A 118 16.23 -13.12 3.91
C VAL A 118 16.18 -12.95 2.39
N HIS A 119 15.24 -12.19 1.88
CA HIS A 119 14.98 -12.04 0.45
C HIS A 119 15.06 -10.59 -0.02
N MET A 120 15.62 -10.39 -1.21
CA MET A 120 15.48 -9.20 -2.03
C MET A 120 14.65 -9.56 -3.26
N VAL A 121 13.44 -9.00 -3.35
CA VAL A 121 12.56 -9.17 -4.51
C VAL A 121 12.72 -7.95 -5.40
N VAL A 122 13.25 -8.13 -6.60
CA VAL A 122 13.51 -7.08 -7.57
C VAL A 122 12.49 -7.20 -8.69
N VAL A 123 11.62 -6.20 -8.82
CA VAL A 123 10.59 -6.13 -9.86
C VAL A 123 11.15 -5.31 -11.01
N LEU A 124 11.40 -5.99 -12.12
CA LEU A 124 11.85 -5.40 -13.37
C LEU A 124 10.65 -5.08 -14.27
N GLN A 125 10.90 -4.59 -15.47
CA GLN A 125 9.84 -4.19 -16.40
C GLN A 125 8.85 -5.34 -16.71
N ASN A 126 9.33 -6.56 -16.97
CA ASN A 126 8.52 -7.72 -17.37
C ASN A 126 8.82 -8.99 -16.54
N THR A 127 9.72 -8.92 -15.57
CA THR A 127 10.12 -10.06 -14.76
C THR A 127 10.28 -9.68 -13.29
N ILE A 128 10.19 -10.67 -12.40
CA ILE A 128 10.51 -10.53 -10.99
C ILE A 128 11.65 -11.49 -10.68
N GLU A 129 12.75 -10.97 -10.14
CA GLU A 129 13.90 -11.76 -9.74
C GLU A 129 14.05 -11.74 -8.21
N ILE A 130 14.29 -12.92 -7.62
CA ILE A 130 14.36 -13.09 -6.16
C ILE A 130 15.78 -13.51 -5.80
N TYR A 131 16.41 -12.72 -4.93
CA TYR A 131 17.76 -12.95 -4.44
C TYR A 131 17.77 -13.17 -2.93
N GLN A 132 18.78 -13.88 -2.44
CA GLN A 132 19.12 -13.91 -1.02
C GLN A 132 19.64 -12.54 -0.57
N PHE A 133 19.16 -12.05 0.57
CA PHE A 133 19.73 -10.89 1.25
C PHE A 133 20.94 -11.33 2.09
N GLY A 134 22.14 -10.85 1.73
CA GLY A 134 23.37 -11.20 2.42
C GLY A 134 24.60 -10.66 1.70
N SER A 135 25.79 -10.90 2.26
CA SER A 135 27.07 -10.38 1.73
C SER A 135 27.40 -10.85 0.31
N LYS A 136 26.92 -12.04 -0.08
CA LYS A 136 27.04 -12.60 -1.43
C LYS A 136 25.63 -12.95 -1.94
N PRO A 137 24.87 -11.98 -2.48
CA PRO A 137 23.50 -12.23 -2.93
C PRO A 137 23.51 -13.23 -4.10
N ARG A 138 22.74 -14.30 -3.96
CA ARG A 138 22.52 -15.31 -5.01
C ARG A 138 21.07 -15.27 -5.46
N ARG A 139 20.82 -15.47 -6.75
CA ARG A 139 19.46 -15.61 -7.27
C ARG A 139 18.91 -16.97 -6.84
N LEU A 140 17.70 -16.99 -6.28
CA LEU A 140 17.11 -18.19 -5.68
C LEU A 140 16.22 -18.98 -6.65
N THR A 141 15.66 -18.33 -7.66
CA THR A 141 14.68 -18.93 -8.58
C THR A 141 14.89 -18.43 -10.00
N SER A 142 14.32 -19.12 -10.98
CA SER A 142 14.18 -18.58 -12.34
C SER A 142 13.33 -17.30 -12.31
N PRO A 143 13.63 -16.28 -13.14
CA PRO A 143 12.82 -15.06 -13.21
C PRO A 143 11.33 -15.36 -13.42
N LEU A 144 10.46 -14.75 -12.62
CA LEU A 144 9.02 -14.90 -12.75
C LEU A 144 8.50 -13.91 -13.79
N GLU A 145 7.84 -14.42 -14.83
CA GLU A 145 7.27 -13.56 -15.87
C GLU A 145 6.07 -12.79 -15.35
N THR A 146 6.01 -11.50 -15.69
CA THR A 146 4.89 -10.63 -15.35
C THR A 146 4.56 -9.68 -16.51
N GLY A 147 3.38 -9.06 -16.45
CA GLY A 147 3.02 -8.01 -17.41
C GLY A 147 3.94 -6.80 -17.29
N THR A 148 4.00 -5.97 -18.32
CA THR A 148 4.83 -4.76 -18.30
C THR A 148 4.39 -3.81 -17.17
N ASN A 149 5.34 -3.41 -16.32
CA ASN A 149 5.14 -2.52 -15.17
C ASN A 149 4.03 -3.02 -14.22
N ALA A 150 3.97 -4.33 -14.02
CA ALA A 150 2.94 -4.94 -13.18
C ALA A 150 3.05 -4.53 -11.71
N THR A 151 1.91 -4.17 -11.12
CA THR A 151 1.80 -3.95 -9.67
C THR A 151 2.18 -5.22 -8.93
N THR A 152 3.12 -5.15 -8.00
CA THR A 152 3.58 -6.30 -7.23
C THR A 152 3.53 -5.93 -5.76
N ASP A 153 3.26 -6.88 -4.89
CA ASP A 153 3.36 -6.68 -3.45
C ASP A 153 4.00 -7.91 -2.78
N PHE A 154 4.76 -7.67 -1.73
CA PHE A 154 5.48 -8.69 -0.99
C PHE A 154 5.42 -8.39 0.50
N VAL A 155 5.05 -9.40 1.30
CA VAL A 155 5.03 -9.30 2.75
C VAL A 155 5.78 -10.48 3.37
N VAL A 156 6.35 -10.22 4.54
CA VAL A 156 6.94 -11.26 5.38
C VAL A 156 6.08 -11.40 6.62
N CYS A 157 5.60 -12.61 6.86
CA CYS A 157 4.79 -12.94 8.03
C CYS A 157 5.43 -14.08 8.84
N GLN A 158 5.18 -14.08 10.15
CA GLN A 158 5.58 -15.17 11.04
C GLN A 158 4.41 -16.12 11.22
N ARG A 159 4.61 -17.41 10.96
CA ARG A 159 3.60 -18.44 11.24
C ARG A 159 4.16 -19.48 12.18
N LYS A 160 3.41 -19.77 13.26
CA LYS A 160 3.67 -20.94 14.09
C LYS A 160 3.32 -22.19 13.30
N LEU A 161 4.29 -23.03 12.98
CA LEU A 161 4.01 -24.34 12.42
C LEU A 161 3.57 -25.26 13.56
N ARG A 162 2.31 -25.72 13.53
CA ARG A 162 1.91 -26.86 14.37
C ARG A 162 2.41 -28.12 13.67
N ARG A 163 3.37 -28.84 14.27
CA ARG A 163 3.71 -30.19 13.83
C ARG A 163 2.45 -31.05 13.99
N SER A 164 1.99 -31.68 12.90
CA SER A 164 1.00 -32.75 12.98
C SER A 164 1.67 -33.96 13.64
N SER A 165 1.59 -34.09 14.95
CA SER A 165 2.05 -35.30 15.64
C SER A 165 0.95 -36.37 15.55
N SER A 166 1.15 -37.35 14.67
CA SER A 166 0.44 -38.64 14.71
C SER A 166 1.07 -39.63 15.68
N SER A 167 1.76 -39.16 16.72
CA SER A 167 2.28 -40.01 17.79
C SER A 167 2.36 -39.21 19.09
N GLN A 168 1.57 -39.65 20.08
CA GLN A 168 1.58 -39.14 21.44
C GLN A 168 2.92 -39.40 22.14
N THR A 169 3.06 -38.76 23.31
CA THR A 169 4.12 -38.86 24.33
C THR A 169 5.38 -38.02 24.07
N GLY A 170 5.32 -36.76 24.49
CA GLY A 170 6.50 -35.90 24.66
C GLY A 170 6.11 -34.45 24.94
N SER A 171 6.19 -34.03 26.21
CA SER A 171 6.02 -32.64 26.64
C SER A 171 7.16 -31.78 26.08
N GLY A 172 6.93 -31.16 24.93
CA GLY A 172 7.83 -30.22 24.29
C GLY A 172 7.04 -29.33 23.35
N ASN A 173 6.62 -28.17 23.83
CA ASN A 173 5.79 -27.21 23.09
C ASN A 173 6.65 -26.38 22.10
N ASP A 174 7.55 -27.03 21.36
CA ASP A 174 8.51 -26.37 20.49
C ASP A 174 7.87 -26.07 19.12
N SER A 175 7.00 -25.05 19.10
CA SER A 175 6.40 -24.53 17.87
C SER A 175 7.45 -23.73 17.11
N LEU A 176 8.02 -24.32 16.05
CA LEU A 176 8.94 -23.59 15.17
C LEU A 176 8.20 -22.42 14.50
N MET A 177 8.64 -21.19 14.78
CA MET A 177 8.24 -19.99 14.06
C MET A 177 8.93 -19.99 12.70
N VAL A 178 8.16 -20.14 11.62
CA VAL A 178 8.72 -20.06 10.26
C VAL A 178 8.42 -18.67 9.72
N THR A 179 9.44 -18.00 9.20
CA THR A 179 9.30 -16.72 8.51
C THR A 179 8.92 -17.01 7.07
N LYS A 180 7.71 -16.60 6.69
CA LYS A 180 7.10 -16.86 5.38
C LYS A 180 7.09 -15.58 4.56
N GLY A 181 7.70 -15.61 3.37
CA GLY A 181 7.53 -14.55 2.38
C GLY A 181 6.36 -14.89 1.45
N ILE A 182 5.38 -13.99 1.32
CA ILE A 182 4.31 -14.12 0.32
C ILE A 182 4.51 -13.04 -0.73
N LEU A 183 4.56 -13.45 -1.99
CA LEU A 183 4.66 -12.58 -3.16
C LEU A 183 3.36 -12.66 -3.97
N ALA A 184 2.83 -11.50 -4.35
CA ALA A 184 1.65 -11.40 -5.21
C ALA A 184 1.92 -10.49 -6.41
N PHE A 185 1.60 -10.96 -7.61
CA PHE A 185 1.84 -10.24 -8.86
C PHE A 185 0.87 -10.66 -9.98
N PRO A 186 0.51 -9.78 -10.93
CA PRO A 186 -0.34 -10.10 -12.06
C PRO A 186 0.26 -11.19 -12.93
N SER A 187 -0.59 -12.05 -13.49
CA SER A 187 -0.15 -13.03 -14.48
C SER A 187 0.24 -12.34 -15.78
N ALA A 188 1.38 -12.71 -16.34
CA ALA A 188 1.78 -12.28 -17.69
C ALA A 188 0.78 -12.71 -18.78
N ARG A 189 0.07 -13.83 -18.58
CA ARG A 189 -0.82 -14.43 -19.60
C ARG A 189 -2.23 -13.85 -19.57
N ASN A 190 -2.69 -13.42 -18.39
CA ASN A 190 -4.02 -12.86 -18.24
C ASN A 190 -3.98 -11.69 -17.25
N ALA A 191 -4.15 -10.50 -17.79
CA ALA A 191 -4.00 -9.27 -17.03
C ALA A 191 -5.02 -9.12 -15.88
N GLY A 192 -6.13 -9.85 -15.88
CA GLY A 192 -7.12 -9.86 -14.79
C GLY A 192 -6.87 -10.93 -13.71
N GLN A 193 -5.80 -11.71 -13.84
CA GLN A 193 -5.40 -12.75 -12.90
C GLN A 193 -4.20 -12.33 -12.07
N VAL A 194 -4.11 -12.86 -10.85
CA VAL A 194 -3.00 -12.64 -9.92
C VAL A 194 -2.38 -13.99 -9.57
N GLN A 195 -1.06 -14.06 -9.61
CA GLN A 195 -0.25 -15.16 -9.10
C GLN A 195 0.19 -14.89 -7.67
N ILE A 196 0.09 -15.91 -6.82
CA ILE A 196 0.60 -15.91 -5.45
C ILE A 196 1.71 -16.93 -5.33
N ALA A 197 2.84 -16.54 -4.79
CA ALA A 197 3.99 -17.40 -4.56
C ALA A 197 4.41 -17.40 -3.09
N ASP A 198 4.76 -18.58 -2.59
CA ASP A 198 5.20 -18.82 -1.22
C ASP A 198 6.72 -19.07 -1.20
N LEU A 199 7.47 -18.15 -0.60
CA LEU A 199 8.93 -18.21 -0.56
C LEU A 199 9.46 -19.01 0.63
N ALA A 200 8.61 -19.59 1.49
CA ALA A 200 9.10 -20.37 2.64
C ALA A 200 9.94 -21.59 2.23
N GLN A 201 9.63 -22.20 1.08
CA GLN A 201 10.33 -23.39 0.61
C GLN A 201 11.75 -23.09 0.10
N LEU A 202 12.05 -21.83 -0.25
CA LEU A 202 13.37 -21.42 -0.74
C LEU A 202 14.44 -21.38 0.35
N GLN A 203 14.04 -21.36 1.62
CA GLN A 203 14.98 -21.42 2.76
C GLN A 203 15.46 -22.84 3.05
N LEU A 204 14.74 -23.86 2.58
CA LEU A 204 15.02 -25.27 2.88
C LEU A 204 15.86 -25.96 1.79
N SER A 205 15.95 -25.36 0.60
CA SER A 205 16.62 -25.93 -0.57
C SER A 205 18.11 -25.58 -0.64
N GLU A 206 18.77 -25.25 0.48
CA GLU A 206 20.21 -24.91 0.52
C GLU A 206 21.14 -26.11 0.20
N ILE A 207 20.61 -27.30 -0.11
CA ILE A 207 21.38 -28.55 -0.23
C ILE A 207 21.54 -29.08 -1.67
N GLU A 208 20.85 -28.56 -2.68
CA GLU A 208 20.98 -29.09 -4.07
C GLU A 208 21.45 -28.02 -5.07
N GLU A 209 22.47 -28.39 -5.85
CA GLU A 209 23.21 -27.54 -6.79
C GLU A 209 22.38 -27.06 -8.01
N GLU A 210 22.66 -25.82 -8.41
CA GLU A 210 22.61 -25.18 -9.75
C GLU A 210 21.42 -25.32 -10.70
N SER A 211 20.32 -25.99 -10.35
CA SER A 211 19.06 -25.82 -11.09
C SER A 211 18.20 -24.77 -10.38
N SER A 212 18.02 -23.60 -11.01
CA SER A 212 17.15 -22.55 -10.47
C SER A 212 15.72 -23.09 -10.34
N ALA A 213 15.33 -23.48 -9.13
CA ALA A 213 14.04 -24.11 -8.86
C ALA A 213 12.89 -23.21 -9.34
N GLN A 214 11.94 -23.81 -10.06
CA GLN A 214 10.72 -23.12 -10.45
C GLN A 214 9.86 -22.92 -9.20
N LEU A 215 9.58 -21.66 -8.85
CA LEU A 215 8.76 -21.33 -7.69
C LEU A 215 7.29 -21.69 -7.98
N PRO A 216 6.65 -22.58 -7.20
CA PRO A 216 5.24 -22.88 -7.38
C PRO A 216 4.38 -21.64 -7.10
N THR A 217 3.40 -21.40 -7.97
CA THR A 217 2.45 -20.28 -7.84
C THR A 217 1.02 -20.77 -7.92
N SER A 218 0.12 -20.21 -7.11
CA SER A 218 -1.33 -20.35 -7.27
C SER A 218 -1.90 -19.17 -8.07
N ILE A 219 -3.00 -19.39 -8.80
CA ILE A 219 -3.62 -18.37 -9.67
C ILE A 219 -5.00 -18.01 -9.12
N ILE A 220 -5.24 -16.70 -8.99
CA ILE A 220 -6.54 -16.12 -8.61
C ILE A 220 -7.11 -15.36 -9.81
N LYS A 221 -8.32 -15.75 -10.25
CA LYS A 221 -9.09 -15.04 -11.28
C LYS A 221 -9.80 -13.83 -10.67
N ALA A 222 -9.04 -12.78 -10.39
CA ALA A 222 -9.52 -11.68 -9.55
C ALA A 222 -10.49 -10.73 -10.27
N HIS A 223 -10.22 -10.36 -11.52
CA HIS A 223 -11.02 -9.39 -12.27
C HIS A 223 -11.13 -9.76 -13.76
N LYS A 224 -12.14 -9.22 -14.44
CA LYS A 224 -12.30 -9.39 -15.90
C LYS A 224 -11.37 -8.48 -16.71
N THR A 225 -10.99 -7.35 -16.13
CA THR A 225 -10.12 -6.33 -16.73
C THR A 225 -8.77 -6.30 -16.00
N PRO A 226 -7.73 -5.71 -16.61
CA PRO A 226 -6.39 -5.68 -16.04
C PRO A 226 -6.34 -5.24 -14.57
N ILE A 227 -5.51 -5.90 -13.78
CA ILE A 227 -5.24 -5.54 -12.39
C ILE A 227 -4.50 -4.21 -12.34
N ARG A 228 -4.96 -3.31 -11.46
CA ARG A 228 -4.39 -1.98 -11.25
C ARG A 228 -3.55 -1.92 -9.99
N CYS A 229 -4.08 -2.38 -8.87
CA CYS A 229 -3.37 -2.44 -7.60
C CYS A 229 -3.61 -3.77 -6.91
N ILE A 230 -2.57 -4.25 -6.23
CA ILE A 230 -2.58 -5.44 -5.38
C ILE A 230 -1.94 -5.07 -4.04
N LYS A 231 -2.53 -5.52 -2.94
CA LYS A 231 -1.95 -5.39 -1.60
C LYS A 231 -2.21 -6.61 -0.73
N LEU A 232 -1.15 -7.21 -0.21
CA LEU A 232 -1.21 -8.25 0.81
C LEU A 232 -1.44 -7.62 2.18
N ASN A 233 -2.23 -8.28 3.03
CA ASN A 233 -2.31 -7.88 4.43
C ASN A 233 -1.00 -8.22 5.17
N PRO A 234 -0.71 -7.60 6.33
CA PRO A 234 0.54 -7.85 7.05
C PRO A 234 0.75 -9.32 7.44
N GLN A 235 -0.35 -10.06 7.66
CA GLN A 235 -0.32 -11.49 7.99
C GLN A 235 -0.09 -12.40 6.76
N GLY A 236 -0.16 -11.85 5.55
CA GLY A 236 -0.01 -12.60 4.28
C GLY A 236 -1.13 -13.59 3.99
N THR A 237 -2.25 -13.52 4.71
CA THR A 237 -3.43 -14.41 4.58
C THR A 237 -4.48 -13.89 3.61
N MET A 238 -4.48 -12.58 3.34
CA MET A 238 -5.48 -11.91 2.50
C MET A 238 -4.82 -11.03 1.45
N LEU A 239 -5.48 -10.94 0.30
CA LEU A 239 -5.07 -10.17 -0.86
C LEU A 239 -6.17 -9.21 -1.30
N ALA A 240 -5.92 -7.92 -1.17
CA ALA A 240 -6.75 -6.88 -1.78
C ALA A 240 -6.35 -6.67 -3.25
N THR A 241 -7.34 -6.59 -4.12
CA THR A 241 -7.14 -6.34 -5.56
C THR A 241 -8.17 -5.36 -6.09
N CYS A 242 -7.75 -4.50 -7.01
CA CYS A 242 -8.65 -3.72 -7.84
C CYS A 242 -8.17 -3.74 -9.29
N SER A 243 -9.10 -3.54 -10.22
CA SER A 243 -8.79 -3.46 -11.64
C SER A 243 -8.71 -2.02 -12.14
N VAL A 244 -8.34 -1.83 -13.40
CA VAL A 244 -8.35 -0.52 -14.10
C VAL A 244 -9.72 0.16 -14.17
N GLN A 245 -10.81 -0.57 -13.85
CA GLN A 245 -12.13 0.01 -13.68
C GLN A 245 -12.28 0.71 -12.32
N GLY A 246 -11.60 0.23 -11.27
CA GLY A 246 -11.58 0.83 -9.94
C GLY A 246 -12.95 1.07 -9.28
N THR A 247 -14.01 0.41 -9.77
CA THR A 247 -15.35 0.47 -9.18
C THR A 247 -15.50 -0.51 -8.01
N ILE A 248 -14.74 -1.60 -8.03
CA ILE A 248 -14.82 -2.70 -7.08
C ILE A 248 -13.41 -3.04 -6.57
N VAL A 249 -13.34 -3.28 -5.25
CA VAL A 249 -12.19 -3.85 -4.55
C VAL A 249 -12.58 -5.25 -4.08
N ARG A 250 -11.76 -6.26 -4.36
CA ARG A 250 -11.98 -7.64 -3.92
C ARG A 250 -10.89 -8.10 -2.98
N ILE A 251 -11.28 -8.87 -1.96
CA ILE A 251 -10.40 -9.49 -0.98
C ILE A 251 -10.42 -10.99 -1.17
N PHE A 252 -9.26 -11.59 -1.41
CA PHE A 252 -9.11 -13.04 -1.59
C PHE A 252 -8.27 -13.66 -0.47
N SER A 253 -8.51 -14.92 -0.17
CA SER A 253 -7.62 -15.75 0.65
C SER A 253 -6.39 -16.13 -0.16
N THR A 254 -5.20 -15.92 0.40
CA THR A 254 -3.94 -16.32 -0.24
C THR A 254 -3.70 -17.83 -0.15
N GLN A 255 -4.36 -18.53 0.77
CA GLN A 255 -4.17 -19.96 1.00
C GLN A 255 -4.84 -20.82 -0.06
N ASN A 256 -6.07 -20.49 -0.44
CA ASN A 256 -6.90 -21.28 -1.36
C ASN A 256 -7.45 -20.48 -2.54
N GLY A 257 -7.18 -19.16 -2.61
CA GLY A 257 -7.64 -18.29 -3.69
C GLY A 257 -9.14 -17.93 -3.64
N SER A 258 -9.87 -18.28 -2.57
CA SER A 258 -11.31 -17.99 -2.48
C SER A 258 -11.57 -16.49 -2.30
N LEU A 259 -12.65 -15.99 -2.89
CA LEU A 259 -13.14 -14.62 -2.64
C LEU A 259 -13.73 -14.55 -1.23
N ILE A 260 -13.20 -13.67 -0.39
CA ILE A 260 -13.67 -13.43 0.99
C ILE A 260 -14.67 -12.28 1.00
N ARG A 261 -14.33 -11.15 0.37
CA ARG A 261 -15.17 -9.94 0.34
C ARG A 261 -15.12 -9.26 -1.01
N GLU A 262 -16.21 -8.60 -1.35
CA GLU A 262 -16.31 -7.67 -2.48
C GLU A 262 -16.88 -6.34 -1.98
N PHE A 263 -16.18 -5.25 -2.28
CA PHE A 263 -16.57 -3.91 -1.90
C PHE A 263 -16.73 -3.02 -3.11
N ARG A 264 -17.79 -2.22 -3.11
CA ARG A 264 -18.02 -1.16 -4.10
C ARG A 264 -17.37 0.13 -3.60
N ARG A 265 -16.50 0.72 -4.43
CA ARG A 265 -15.93 2.06 -4.20
C ARG A 265 -16.88 3.15 -4.69
N GLY A 266 -17.45 2.95 -5.87
CA GLY A 266 -18.40 3.87 -6.47
C GLY A 266 -19.02 3.30 -7.75
N LEU A 267 -19.95 4.07 -8.32
CA LEU A 267 -20.55 3.74 -9.61
C LEU A 267 -19.58 4.08 -10.75
N ASP A 268 -18.91 5.23 -10.64
CA ASP A 268 -17.99 5.71 -11.66
C ASP A 268 -16.63 5.04 -11.55
N ARG A 269 -16.03 4.83 -12.73
CA ARG A 269 -14.63 4.45 -12.89
C ARG A 269 -13.74 5.45 -12.16
N ALA A 270 -12.77 4.91 -11.43
CA ALA A 270 -11.76 5.68 -10.72
C ALA A 270 -10.40 5.00 -10.86
N ASP A 271 -9.34 5.78 -10.96
CA ASP A 271 -7.98 5.29 -10.90
C ASP A 271 -7.56 5.13 -9.44
N ILE A 272 -7.78 3.93 -8.88
CA ILE A 272 -7.23 3.56 -7.57
C ILE A 272 -5.72 3.40 -7.74
N TYR A 273 -4.96 4.21 -7.02
CA TYR A 273 -3.50 4.25 -7.14
C TYR A 273 -2.76 3.81 -5.88
N GLU A 274 -3.44 3.71 -4.73
CA GLU A 274 -2.87 3.19 -3.49
C GLU A 274 -3.93 2.51 -2.63
N MET A 275 -3.52 1.43 -1.98
CA MET A 275 -4.28 0.75 -0.94
C MET A 275 -3.35 0.44 0.23
N ALA A 276 -3.85 0.45 1.46
CA ALA A 276 -3.05 0.09 2.63
C ALA A 276 -3.90 -0.65 3.65
N TRP A 277 -3.42 -1.81 4.09
CA TRP A 277 -4.02 -2.57 5.18
C TRP A 277 -3.62 -1.99 6.53
N SER A 278 -4.55 -1.98 7.48
CA SER A 278 -4.21 -1.72 8.89
C SER A 278 -3.24 -2.79 9.41
N PRO A 279 -2.42 -2.49 10.43
CA PRO A 279 -1.44 -3.45 10.97
C PRO A 279 -2.09 -4.76 11.44
N ARG A 280 -3.31 -4.67 12.00
CA ARG A 280 -4.12 -5.82 12.42
C ARG A 280 -4.78 -6.57 11.25
N GLY A 281 -4.79 -6.00 10.05
CA GLY A 281 -5.40 -6.60 8.86
C GLY A 281 -6.93 -6.58 8.85
N ASN A 282 -7.56 -5.87 9.78
CA ASN A 282 -9.01 -5.76 9.93
C ASN A 282 -9.63 -4.61 9.10
N ARG A 283 -8.81 -3.67 8.60
CA ARG A 283 -9.25 -2.53 7.80
C ARG A 283 -8.40 -2.35 6.56
N LEU A 284 -9.01 -1.79 5.51
CA LEU A 284 -8.34 -1.43 4.26
C LEU A 284 -8.66 0.01 3.88
N ALA A 285 -7.62 0.83 3.75
CA ALA A 285 -7.69 2.17 3.19
C ALA A 285 -7.48 2.12 1.68
N VAL A 286 -8.26 2.90 0.93
CA VAL A 286 -8.20 2.98 -0.53
C VAL A 286 -8.32 4.44 -0.97
N VAL A 287 -7.38 4.90 -1.80
CA VAL A 287 -7.44 6.25 -2.40
C VAL A 287 -7.43 6.16 -3.93
N SER A 288 -8.15 7.07 -4.56
CA SER A 288 -8.27 7.17 -6.02
C SER A 288 -8.10 8.59 -6.54
N ASP A 289 -7.94 8.73 -7.85
CA ASP A 289 -7.89 10.01 -8.58
C ASP A 289 -9.13 10.90 -8.41
N LYS A 290 -10.24 10.36 -7.90
CA LYS A 290 -11.43 11.13 -7.47
C LYS A 290 -11.21 11.95 -6.19
N GLN A 291 -9.99 11.93 -5.64
CA GLN A 291 -9.63 12.57 -4.38
C GLN A 291 -10.52 12.11 -3.24
N THR A 292 -10.85 10.83 -3.21
CA THR A 292 -11.61 10.23 -2.10
C THR A 292 -10.80 9.15 -1.42
N LEU A 293 -10.74 9.23 -0.09
CA LEU A 293 -10.27 8.17 0.79
C LEU A 293 -11.48 7.35 1.24
N HIS A 294 -11.41 6.04 1.05
CA HIS A 294 -12.40 5.07 1.52
C HIS A 294 -11.75 4.13 2.53
N ILE A 295 -12.46 3.80 3.61
CA ILE A 295 -12.01 2.80 4.59
C ILE A 295 -13.03 1.66 4.65
N TYR A 296 -12.56 0.44 4.46
CA TYR A 296 -13.39 -0.76 4.48
C TYR A 296 -13.08 -1.58 5.73
N GLN A 297 -14.12 -1.97 6.47
CA GLN A 297 -13.99 -2.98 7.52
C GLN A 297 -13.93 -4.35 6.86
N ILE A 298 -12.98 -5.19 7.25
CA ILE A 298 -12.76 -6.48 6.62
C ILE A 298 -13.37 -7.60 7.46
N THR A 299 -13.03 -7.65 8.75
CA THR A 299 -13.57 -8.61 9.71
C THR A 299 -14.79 -8.04 10.41
N ASP A 300 -15.79 -8.88 10.67
CA ASP A 300 -17.03 -8.47 11.33
C ASP A 300 -16.93 -8.58 12.88
N ASP A 301 -15.70 -8.66 13.43
CA ASP A 301 -15.44 -8.83 14.87
C ASP A 301 -15.91 -7.62 15.70
N ASP A 302 -16.07 -6.47 15.05
CA ASP A 302 -16.51 -5.23 15.65
C ASP A 302 -17.95 -4.93 15.24
N GLU A 303 -18.90 -5.37 16.09
CA GLU A 303 -20.35 -5.23 15.88
C GLU A 303 -20.77 -3.77 15.63
N GLU A 304 -20.01 -2.81 16.18
CA GLU A 304 -20.27 -1.38 16.12
C GLU A 304 -19.72 -0.70 14.85
N MET A 305 -18.71 -1.31 14.20
CA MET A 305 -18.01 -0.75 13.05
C MET A 305 -18.28 -1.49 11.73
N LYS A 306 -19.52 -1.39 11.25
CA LYS A 306 -19.96 -2.09 10.04
C LYS A 306 -19.88 -1.22 8.78
N ASN A 307 -19.54 -1.87 7.67
CA ASN A 307 -19.61 -1.28 6.34
C ASN A 307 -21.04 -0.86 5.96
N LYS A 308 -21.16 0.16 5.11
CA LYS A 308 -22.46 0.60 4.60
C LYS A 308 -23.02 -0.41 3.61
N THR A 309 -24.30 -0.76 3.76
CA THR A 309 -25.06 -1.55 2.79
C THR A 309 -26.25 -0.71 2.29
N HIS A 310 -26.80 -1.06 1.13
CA HIS A 310 -27.99 -0.38 0.64
C HIS A 310 -29.18 -0.58 1.61
N VAL A 311 -30.02 0.45 1.78
CA VAL A 311 -31.19 0.43 2.69
C VAL A 311 -32.28 -0.55 2.20
N LEU A 312 -32.24 -0.91 0.91
CA LEU A 312 -33.18 -1.81 0.24
C LEU A 312 -32.61 -3.23 0.02
N LYS A 313 -31.73 -3.72 0.89
CA LYS A 313 -31.18 -5.08 0.75
C LYS A 313 -32.23 -6.20 0.95
N ASP A 314 -33.32 -5.88 1.66
CA ASP A 314 -34.33 -6.83 2.12
C ASP A 314 -35.62 -6.89 1.26
N VAL A 315 -35.66 -6.27 0.07
CA VAL A 315 -36.83 -6.37 -0.83
C VAL A 315 -36.98 -7.78 -1.46
N PRO A 316 -38.17 -8.23 -1.89
CA PRO A 316 -38.40 -9.57 -2.43
C PRO A 316 -37.64 -9.90 -3.73
N PHE A 317 -37.42 -11.20 -3.97
CA PHE A 317 -36.43 -11.79 -4.88
C PHE A 317 -36.60 -11.50 -6.39
N PHE A 318 -37.77 -11.05 -6.85
CA PHE A 318 -38.10 -10.98 -8.29
C PHE A 318 -37.54 -9.76 -9.03
N TRP A 319 -37.12 -8.71 -8.32
CA TRP A 319 -36.51 -7.49 -8.90
C TRP A 319 -35.31 -7.02 -8.06
N LYS A 320 -34.22 -7.80 -8.04
CA LYS A 320 -32.97 -7.45 -7.33
C LYS A 320 -31.81 -7.15 -8.28
N PRO A 321 -31.58 -5.89 -8.66
CA PRO A 321 -30.32 -5.49 -9.28
C PRO A 321 -29.12 -5.81 -8.36
N LYS A 322 -28.03 -6.36 -8.93
CA LYS A 322 -26.80 -6.71 -8.18
C LYS A 322 -26.18 -5.58 -7.36
N TYR A 323 -26.49 -4.31 -7.67
CA TYR A 323 -25.96 -3.17 -6.90
C TYR A 323 -26.61 -3.01 -5.52
N LEU A 324 -27.82 -3.54 -5.30
CA LEU A 324 -28.52 -3.46 -4.01
C LEU A 324 -27.87 -4.35 -2.93
N GLU A 325 -27.11 -5.37 -3.33
CA GLU A 325 -26.33 -6.25 -2.46
C GLU A 325 -24.90 -5.73 -2.21
N SER A 326 -24.53 -4.60 -2.82
CA SER A 326 -23.17 -4.09 -2.71
C SER A 326 -22.86 -3.57 -1.32
N THR A 327 -21.71 -3.99 -0.79
CA THR A 327 -21.13 -3.45 0.43
C THR A 327 -20.19 -2.30 0.08
N TRP A 328 -20.36 -1.17 0.75
CA TRP A 328 -19.62 0.08 0.54
C TRP A 328 -18.72 0.36 1.75
N SER A 329 -17.85 1.38 1.65
CA SER A 329 -16.93 1.73 2.72
C SER A 329 -17.67 2.14 4.01
N MET A 330 -17.08 1.83 5.18
CA MET A 330 -17.61 2.26 6.48
C MET A 330 -17.74 3.79 6.53
N CYS A 331 -16.72 4.47 6.02
CA CYS A 331 -16.56 5.91 5.99
C CYS A 331 -15.78 6.29 4.73
N SER A 332 -15.90 7.56 4.34
CA SER A 332 -15.23 8.11 3.18
C SER A 332 -15.03 9.60 3.37
N LEU A 333 -13.91 10.13 2.87
CA LEU A 333 -13.56 11.54 2.96
C LEU A 333 -13.12 12.05 1.59
N HIS A 334 -13.59 13.24 1.20
CA HIS A 334 -13.02 13.95 0.05
C HIS A 334 -11.77 14.71 0.52
N LEU A 335 -10.63 14.38 -0.08
CA LEU A 335 -9.33 14.94 0.24
C LEU A 335 -9.22 16.33 -0.39
N HIS A 336 -8.62 17.25 0.37
CA HIS A 336 -8.38 18.62 -0.08
C HIS A 336 -6.95 19.00 0.29
N SER A 337 -6.27 19.73 -0.59
CA SER A 337 -4.93 20.26 -0.31
C SER A 337 -4.91 21.01 1.02
N ALA A 338 -3.95 20.68 1.89
CA ALA A 338 -3.72 21.42 3.11
C ALA A 338 -3.18 22.85 2.85
N LEU A 339 -2.60 23.08 1.67
CA LEU A 339 -2.06 24.38 1.25
C LEU A 339 -3.12 25.31 0.66
N LYS A 340 -4.38 24.89 0.58
CA LYS A 340 -5.44 25.65 -0.08
C LYS A 340 -5.65 27.00 0.62
N SER A 341 -5.24 28.09 -0.04
CA SER A 341 -5.66 29.44 0.33
C SER A 341 -7.12 29.65 -0.07
N LYS A 342 -7.86 30.49 0.68
CA LYS A 342 -9.29 30.76 0.43
C LYS A 342 -9.59 31.28 -0.98
N ASP A 343 -8.59 31.85 -1.67
CA ASP A 343 -8.76 32.51 -2.97
C ASP A 343 -8.37 31.64 -4.18
N ASP A 344 -7.88 30.42 -3.98
CA ASP A 344 -7.37 29.61 -5.10
C ASP A 344 -8.45 28.65 -5.63
N LEU A 345 -9.05 29.05 -6.76
CA LEU A 345 -10.19 28.37 -7.39
C LEU A 345 -9.77 27.14 -8.22
N ASN A 346 -8.48 26.95 -8.53
CA ASN A 346 -8.04 25.92 -9.48
C ASN A 346 -6.82 25.13 -8.99
N ASP A 347 -7.06 24.17 -8.11
CA ASP A 347 -6.02 23.33 -7.51
C ASP A 347 -5.64 22.12 -8.40
N GLN A 348 -5.43 22.35 -9.71
CA GLN A 348 -5.06 21.28 -10.65
C GLN A 348 -3.77 20.55 -10.24
N GLU A 349 -2.85 21.24 -9.55
CA GLU A 349 -1.62 20.64 -9.04
C GLU A 349 -1.94 19.53 -8.02
N PHE A 350 -2.86 19.75 -7.06
CA PHE A 350 -3.29 18.74 -6.10
C PHE A 350 -3.96 17.54 -6.78
N TYR A 351 -4.82 17.76 -7.78
CA TYR A 351 -5.45 16.67 -8.53
C TYR A 351 -4.43 15.79 -9.27
N SER A 352 -3.28 16.36 -9.62
CA SER A 352 -2.17 15.65 -10.26
C SER A 352 -1.19 15.01 -9.26
N ASP A 353 -1.29 15.35 -7.98
CA ASP A 353 -0.48 14.77 -6.92
C ASP A 353 -1.03 13.39 -6.52
N ARG A 354 -0.14 12.53 -6.05
CA ARG A 354 -0.45 11.16 -5.64
C ARG A 354 0.20 10.92 -4.29
N CYS A 355 -0.62 10.53 -3.33
CA CYS A 355 -0.16 10.22 -1.98
C CYS A 355 0.19 8.74 -1.81
N LYS A 356 1.06 8.46 -0.84
CA LYS A 356 1.23 7.13 -0.25
C LYS A 356 0.40 7.02 1.02
N LEU A 357 -0.19 5.86 1.23
CA LEU A 357 -0.97 5.51 2.42
C LEU A 357 -0.12 4.67 3.37
N GLY A 358 -0.17 5.02 4.64
CA GLY A 358 0.33 4.22 5.75
C GLY A 358 -0.65 4.24 6.91
N TRP A 359 -0.49 3.31 7.83
CA TRP A 359 -1.25 3.26 9.06
C TRP A 359 -0.32 3.42 10.24
N CYS A 360 -0.66 4.28 11.18
CA CYS A 360 0.02 4.37 12.47
C CYS A 360 -0.89 3.74 13.53
N HIS A 361 -0.27 3.01 14.44
CA HIS A 361 -0.96 2.38 15.56
C HIS A 361 -0.41 2.97 16.84
N ASP A 362 -1.23 3.77 17.52
CA ASP A 362 -0.88 4.39 18.79
C ASP A 362 -1.86 3.87 19.86
N GLY A 363 -1.46 2.80 20.55
CA GLY A 363 -2.30 2.17 21.57
C GLY A 363 -3.49 1.39 20.98
N GLU A 364 -4.71 1.82 21.26
CA GLU A 364 -5.93 1.10 20.83
C GLU A 364 -6.48 1.59 19.49
N GLU A 365 -6.10 2.80 19.06
CA GLU A 365 -6.66 3.46 17.90
C GLU A 365 -5.75 3.38 16.66
N ASP A 366 -6.36 3.06 15.52
CA ASP A 366 -5.70 3.08 14.22
C ASP A 366 -5.85 4.46 13.58
N SER A 367 -4.73 5.11 13.26
CA SER A 367 -4.69 6.36 12.50
C SER A 367 -4.10 6.13 11.11
N LEU A 368 -4.46 6.98 10.16
CA LEU A 368 -3.96 6.92 8.79
C LEU A 368 -3.01 8.08 8.52
N VAL A 369 -1.95 7.80 7.78
CA VAL A 369 -1.01 8.81 7.34
C VAL A 369 -0.97 8.83 5.82
N LEU A 370 -1.13 10.03 5.26
CA LEU A 370 -1.01 10.31 3.84
C LEU A 370 0.24 11.16 3.60
N ILE A 371 1.06 10.75 2.63
CA ILE A 371 2.25 11.49 2.24
C ILE A 371 2.17 11.83 0.76
N TRP A 372 1.99 13.12 0.47
CA TRP A 372 1.81 13.65 -0.88
C TRP A 372 3.16 13.87 -1.55
N ARG A 373 3.38 13.24 -2.71
CA ARG A 373 4.71 13.17 -3.32
C ARG A 373 5.17 14.51 -3.90
N LYS A 374 4.35 15.18 -4.70
CA LYS A 374 4.75 16.40 -5.42
C LYS A 374 4.77 17.61 -4.49
N SER A 375 3.75 17.75 -3.66
CA SER A 375 3.63 18.84 -2.68
C SER A 375 4.52 18.62 -1.45
N GLY A 376 4.87 17.37 -1.14
CA GLY A 376 5.62 16.96 0.05
C GLY A 376 4.89 17.33 1.34
N ILE A 377 3.59 17.05 1.39
CA ILE A 377 2.77 17.24 2.57
C ILE A 377 2.61 15.90 3.27
N TRP A 378 2.81 15.88 4.57
CA TRP A 378 2.43 14.80 5.47
C TRP A 378 1.12 15.18 6.16
N GLU A 379 0.15 14.26 6.19
CA GLU A 379 -1.14 14.44 6.83
C GLU A 379 -1.49 13.23 7.68
N LYS A 380 -2.00 13.44 8.89
CA LYS A 380 -2.53 12.40 9.77
C LYS A 380 -4.04 12.53 9.91
N TYR A 381 -4.71 11.39 9.83
CA TYR A 381 -6.16 11.25 9.90
C TYR A 381 -6.53 10.25 10.97
N VAL A 382 -7.61 10.54 11.70
CA VAL A 382 -8.16 9.66 12.74
C VAL A 382 -9.58 9.26 12.37
N ILE A 383 -10.00 8.07 12.81
CA ILE A 383 -11.36 7.55 12.60
C ILE A 383 -12.12 7.72 13.91
N LEU A 384 -13.12 8.59 13.92
CA LEU A 384 -13.90 8.91 15.12
C LEU A 384 -15.37 8.55 14.96
N GLU A 385 -16.01 8.26 16.08
CA GLU A 385 -17.47 8.16 16.15
C GLU A 385 -18.08 9.56 15.99
N LYS A 386 -18.98 9.70 15.03
CA LYS A 386 -19.72 10.94 14.78
C LYS A 386 -20.85 11.05 15.79
N GLU A 387 -20.76 12.03 16.68
CA GLU A 387 -21.88 12.40 17.54
C GLU A 387 -23.09 12.84 16.69
N THR A 388 -24.16 12.04 16.68
CA THR A 388 -25.44 12.46 16.14
C THR A 388 -26.17 13.33 17.16
N LYS A 389 -26.01 14.66 17.08
CA LYS A 389 -26.89 15.59 17.78
C LYS A 389 -28.29 15.53 17.14
N ALA A 390 -29.20 14.79 17.76
CA ALA A 390 -30.60 14.81 17.40
C ALA A 390 -31.24 16.09 17.97
N TYR A 391 -31.21 17.19 17.24
CA TYR A 391 -32.10 18.31 17.57
C TYR A 391 -33.51 17.95 17.11
N THR A 392 -34.31 17.36 18.00
CA THR A 392 -35.75 17.27 17.80
C THR A 392 -36.41 18.53 18.37
N VAL A 393 -37.21 19.21 17.54
CA VAL A 393 -37.99 20.43 17.89
C VAL A 393 -38.92 20.23 19.11
N ASN A 394 -39.13 18.98 19.56
CA ASN A 394 -40.02 18.61 20.66
C ASN A 394 -39.34 18.45 22.02
N GLU A 395 -38.04 18.70 22.18
CA GLU A 395 -37.33 18.49 23.45
C GLU A 395 -37.77 19.39 24.62
N THR A 396 -38.64 20.38 24.40
CA THR A 396 -39.19 21.18 25.50
C THR A 396 -40.33 20.50 26.26
N LEU A 397 -40.96 19.44 25.73
CA LEU A 397 -42.12 18.80 26.36
C LEU A 397 -42.24 17.31 25.99
N GLN A 398 -41.48 16.42 26.63
CA GLN A 398 -41.94 15.06 27.03
C GLN A 398 -40.86 14.25 27.78
N LYS A 399 -41.34 13.44 28.74
CA LYS A 399 -40.57 12.49 29.57
C LYS A 399 -39.89 11.39 28.73
N PRO A 400 -38.83 10.74 29.24
CA PRO A 400 -37.94 9.90 28.44
C PRO A 400 -38.66 8.62 27.99
N SER A 401 -38.91 8.50 26.68
CA SER A 401 -39.35 7.25 26.07
C SER A 401 -38.15 6.58 25.37
N THR A 402 -37.92 5.32 25.72
CA THR A 402 -37.09 4.29 25.05
C THR A 402 -35.95 4.80 24.17
N LEU A 403 -34.72 4.65 24.68
CA LEU A 403 -33.46 4.77 23.94
C LEU A 403 -33.53 4.00 22.61
N SER A 404 -33.88 4.68 21.51
CA SER A 404 -33.59 4.15 20.19
C SER A 404 -32.07 4.12 20.10
N GLN A 405 -31.46 2.94 20.00
CA GLN A 405 -30.02 2.82 19.74
C GLN A 405 -29.69 3.64 18.49
N THR A 406 -29.14 4.84 18.66
CA THR A 406 -28.68 5.66 17.56
C THR A 406 -27.56 4.89 16.88
N LYS A 407 -27.78 4.52 15.61
CA LYS A 407 -26.80 3.77 14.82
C LYS A 407 -25.51 4.59 14.76
N LYS A 408 -24.47 4.11 15.45
CA LYS A 408 -23.14 4.72 15.45
C LYS A 408 -22.68 4.94 14.01
N LYS A 409 -22.20 6.14 13.72
CA LYS A 409 -21.69 6.51 12.40
C LYS A 409 -20.25 6.93 12.56
N TRP A 410 -19.37 6.43 11.70
CA TRP A 410 -17.95 6.71 11.79
C TRP A 410 -17.54 7.71 10.70
N GLU A 411 -16.63 8.61 11.03
CA GLU A 411 -16.05 9.56 10.09
C GLU A 411 -14.53 9.61 10.20
N VAL A 412 -13.89 9.95 9.08
CA VAL A 412 -12.44 10.17 9.02
C VAL A 412 -12.23 11.67 9.03
N ILE A 413 -11.42 12.16 9.95
CA ILE A 413 -11.09 13.57 10.05
C ILE A 413 -9.58 13.77 9.95
N ARG A 414 -9.16 14.89 9.37
CA ARG A 414 -7.75 15.29 9.36
C ARG A 414 -7.42 15.84 10.74
N GLU A 415 -6.53 15.16 11.45
CA GLU A 415 -6.07 15.57 12.77
C GLU A 415 -4.96 16.64 12.64
N SER A 416 -3.97 16.38 11.79
CA SER A 416 -2.81 17.27 11.64
C SER A 416 -2.16 17.16 10.27
N TRP A 417 -1.35 18.16 9.92
CA TRP A 417 -0.52 18.14 8.72
C TRP A 417 0.77 18.95 8.89
N ARG A 418 1.77 18.63 8.08
CA ARG A 418 3.09 19.29 8.01
C ARG A 418 3.58 19.30 6.57
N GLN A 419 4.27 20.37 6.18
CA GLN A 419 5.06 20.40 4.95
C GLN A 419 6.45 19.85 5.26
N LEU A 420 6.86 18.81 4.54
CA LEU A 420 8.16 18.15 4.65
C LEU A 420 9.25 18.96 4.00
#